data_AF-G2Q0C7-F1
#
_entry.id   AF-G2Q0C7-F1
#
_cell.length_a   1.000
_cell.length_b   1.000
_cell.length_c   1.000
_cell.angle_alpha   90.00
_cell.angle_beta   90.00
_cell.angle_gamma   90.00
#
_symmetry.space_group_name_H-M   'P 1'
#
loop_
_entity.id
_entity.type
_entity.pdbx_description
1 polymer ?
#
loop_
_entity_poly.entity_id
_entity_poly.type
_entity_poly.pdbx_seq_one_letter_code
_entity_poly.pdbx_strand_id
1 'polypeptide(L)'
;MHVAHPDVATTTLYSAPIIFDRNAHDVPAIVRVADILWSAAGMSGLYEGSSVAPPTSVYSVPLELVDRVGGWDCDSEAIGEDLHMYLKCFFALNGNLTVRTVLSPVSQTNVTGGGRGKGVPGIVADVRARYKQALRHMWGALDTGYALRKVVEVWRERKHTSRAFRPLHTSMNDESDNYVPQSQIDGVDAEAVPESGIFSDVVTDTLKEPDWERIAILFHRLFEAHFLPVQMTILVIASTLYMWAADGTEDVHGVAWIYSVCNILRTLGFMEVALYLFLYESFHRICVETREKEMGNAGLLKGMHFSRRKAKTNFIDYVMVPLVAPIFGSIPCAQAQLCHFWTLDLVYTVSKKVTRRRAKSITADALV
;
A
#
# COMPACT_ATOMS: atom_id res chain seq x y z
N MET A 1 12.24 4.15 -19.29
CA MET A 1 10.80 4.12 -18.95
C MET A 1 10.21 5.52 -18.96
N HIS A 2 10.68 6.45 -18.11
CA HIS A 2 10.24 7.85 -18.12
C HIS A 2 10.46 8.55 -19.47
N VAL A 3 11.66 8.44 -20.06
CA VAL A 3 11.98 9.03 -21.38
C VAL A 3 11.22 8.38 -22.54
N ALA A 4 10.75 7.14 -22.38
CA ALA A 4 10.05 6.42 -23.44
C ALA A 4 8.58 6.82 -23.57
N HIS A 5 8.02 7.50 -22.57
CA HIS A 5 6.61 7.93 -22.53
C HIS A 5 6.53 9.40 -22.10
N PRO A 6 7.06 10.34 -22.90
CA PRO A 6 7.15 11.75 -22.53
C PRO A 6 5.78 12.40 -22.27
N ASP A 7 4.73 11.90 -22.91
CA ASP A 7 3.34 12.36 -22.81
C ASP A 7 2.71 12.14 -21.42
N VAL A 8 3.13 11.07 -20.72
CA VAL A 8 2.65 10.74 -19.37
C VAL A 8 3.76 10.79 -18.32
N ALA A 9 4.95 11.26 -18.71
CA ALA A 9 6.16 11.21 -17.89
C ALA A 9 6.00 11.95 -16.55
N THR A 10 5.29 13.09 -16.57
CA THR A 10 5.05 13.96 -15.41
C THR A 10 3.91 13.47 -14.52
N THR A 11 3.11 12.52 -15.00
CA THR A 11 1.92 11.96 -14.32
C THR A 11 2.02 10.46 -14.09
N THR A 12 3.22 9.87 -14.22
CA THR A 12 3.45 8.43 -14.03
C THR A 12 4.19 8.15 -12.73
N LEU A 13 3.59 7.32 -11.88
CA LEU A 13 4.25 6.72 -10.72
C LEU A 13 4.91 5.39 -11.13
N TYR A 14 6.10 5.12 -10.61
CA TYR A 14 6.86 3.91 -10.90
C TYR A 14 6.92 3.04 -9.65
N SER A 15 6.43 1.82 -9.74
CA SER A 15 6.41 0.86 -8.62
C SER A 15 7.28 -0.34 -8.95
N ALA A 16 7.92 -0.95 -7.96
CA ALA A 16 8.71 -2.16 -8.17
C ALA A 16 8.26 -3.28 -7.21
N PRO A 17 8.30 -4.54 -7.63
CA PRO A 17 8.06 -5.65 -6.72
C PRO A 17 9.17 -5.70 -5.66
N ILE A 18 8.82 -6.10 -4.44
CA ILE A 18 9.79 -6.29 -3.36
C ILE A 18 10.09 -7.77 -3.17
N ILE A 19 11.30 -8.08 -2.73
CA ILE A 19 11.69 -9.46 -2.41
C ILE A 19 12.54 -9.52 -1.14
N PHE A 20 12.26 -10.49 -0.28
CA PHE A 20 12.99 -10.70 0.96
C PHE A 20 14.12 -11.72 0.74
N ASP A 21 15.31 -11.20 0.44
CA ASP A 21 16.45 -12.00 -0.01
C ASP A 21 17.77 -11.74 0.74
N ARG A 22 17.80 -10.86 1.76
CA ARG A 22 19.04 -10.54 2.49
C ARG A 22 19.32 -11.46 3.69
N ASN A 23 18.32 -11.72 4.51
CA ASN A 23 18.46 -12.41 5.81
C ASN A 23 17.36 -13.45 6.07
N ALA A 24 16.72 -14.01 5.05
CA ALA A 24 15.63 -14.98 5.24
C ALA A 24 16.06 -16.23 6.03
N HIS A 25 17.35 -16.57 6.03
CA HIS A 25 17.96 -17.64 6.84
C HIS A 25 18.10 -17.29 8.33
N ASP A 26 17.89 -16.04 8.72
CA ASP A 26 18.11 -15.53 10.08
C ASP A 26 16.83 -15.35 10.89
N VAL A 27 15.68 -15.57 10.26
CA VAL A 27 14.36 -15.41 10.86
C VAL A 27 13.63 -16.76 10.94
N PRO A 28 12.75 -16.96 11.94
CA PRO A 28 11.92 -18.16 12.02
C PRO A 28 10.95 -18.25 10.84
N ALA A 29 10.57 -19.49 10.48
CA ALA A 29 9.71 -19.76 9.32
C ALA A 29 8.40 -18.95 9.33
N ILE A 30 7.77 -18.78 10.49
CA ILE A 30 6.54 -18.02 10.62
C ILE A 30 6.69 -16.54 10.21
N VAL A 31 7.82 -15.91 10.54
CA VAL A 31 8.12 -14.52 10.15
C VAL A 31 8.49 -14.46 8.67
N ARG A 32 9.33 -15.40 8.22
CA ARG A 32 9.73 -15.52 6.81
C ARG A 32 8.53 -15.64 5.88
N VAL A 33 7.57 -16.50 6.20
CA VAL A 33 6.35 -16.70 5.40
C VAL A 33 5.48 -15.44 5.41
N ALA A 34 5.37 -14.74 6.54
CA ALA A 34 4.65 -13.48 6.62
C ALA A 34 5.22 -12.42 5.66
N ASP A 35 6.55 -12.38 5.52
CA ASP A 35 7.21 -11.46 4.59
C ASP A 35 7.08 -11.91 3.13
N ILE A 36 7.09 -13.21 2.86
CA ILE A 36 6.84 -13.77 1.51
C ILE A 36 5.42 -13.45 1.03
N LEU A 37 4.42 -13.62 1.91
CA LEU A 37 3.02 -13.28 1.60
C LEU A 37 2.83 -11.75 1.48
N TRP A 38 3.59 -10.95 2.23
CA TRP A 38 3.61 -9.50 2.07
C TRP A 38 4.15 -9.08 0.71
N SER A 39 5.25 -9.71 0.26
CA SER A 39 5.76 -9.55 -1.11
C SER A 39 4.71 -9.96 -2.14
N ALA A 40 3.95 -11.04 -1.91
CA ALA A 40 2.86 -11.48 -2.77
C ALA A 40 1.79 -10.39 -2.92
N ALA A 41 1.33 -9.84 -1.79
CA ALA A 41 0.32 -8.79 -1.77
C ALA A 41 0.80 -7.56 -2.56
N GLY A 42 2.04 -7.12 -2.36
CA GLY A 42 2.62 -5.99 -3.09
C GLY A 42 2.80 -6.25 -4.59
N MET A 43 3.04 -7.50 -5.01
CA MET A 43 3.15 -7.86 -6.43
C MET A 43 1.81 -8.03 -7.13
N SER A 44 0.73 -8.29 -6.39
CA SER A 44 -0.59 -8.62 -6.94
C SER A 44 -1.17 -7.55 -7.87
N GLY A 45 -0.78 -6.29 -7.70
CA GLY A 45 -1.18 -5.17 -8.53
C GLY A 45 -0.18 -4.78 -9.63
N LEU A 46 0.99 -5.42 -9.73
CA LEU A 46 2.12 -4.96 -10.56
C LEU A 46 2.20 -5.62 -11.94
N TYR A 47 1.10 -6.15 -12.47
CA TYR A 47 1.04 -6.75 -13.81
C TYR A 47 0.63 -5.72 -14.87
N GLU A 48 0.96 -5.96 -16.14
CA GLU A 48 0.80 -5.01 -17.25
C GLU A 48 -0.64 -4.50 -17.45
N GLY A 49 -1.64 -5.36 -17.19
CA GLY A 49 -3.06 -5.00 -17.31
C GLY A 49 -3.66 -4.31 -16.08
N SER A 50 -2.87 -4.03 -15.04
CA SER A 50 -3.39 -3.42 -13.82
C SER A 50 -3.59 -1.93 -14.00
N SER A 51 -4.84 -1.46 -13.84
CA SER A 51 -5.18 -0.03 -13.91
C SER A 51 -4.88 0.72 -12.61
N VAL A 52 -4.79 -0.01 -11.49
CA VAL A 52 -4.56 0.51 -10.14
C VAL A 52 -3.50 -0.35 -9.48
N ALA A 53 -2.34 0.26 -9.21
CA ALA A 53 -1.17 -0.45 -8.72
C ALA A 53 -0.48 0.33 -7.59
N PRO A 54 -1.08 0.41 -6.39
CA PRO A 54 -0.46 1.07 -5.26
C PRO A 54 0.89 0.41 -4.94
N PRO A 55 1.96 1.19 -4.74
CA PRO A 55 3.26 0.64 -4.40
C PRO A 55 3.24 0.00 -3.01
N THR A 56 4.14 -0.94 -2.79
CA THR A 56 4.45 -1.45 -1.46
C THR A 56 5.92 -1.21 -1.17
N SER A 57 6.19 -0.32 -0.22
CA SER A 57 7.50 0.11 0.27
C SER A 57 8.42 0.86 -0.70
N VAL A 58 8.30 0.68 -2.01
CA VAL A 58 9.27 1.22 -2.98
C VAL A 58 8.56 1.76 -4.21
N TYR A 59 8.81 3.04 -4.49
CA TYR A 59 8.31 3.70 -5.67
C TYR A 59 9.22 4.87 -6.09
N SER A 60 8.98 5.41 -7.27
CA SER A 60 9.54 6.66 -7.74
C SER A 60 8.43 7.52 -8.35
N VAL A 61 8.50 8.81 -8.11
CA VAL A 61 7.48 9.78 -8.53
C VAL A 61 8.17 11.01 -9.14
N PRO A 62 7.66 11.57 -10.26
CA PRO A 62 8.20 12.79 -10.85
C PRO A 62 8.07 13.97 -9.89
N LEU A 63 9.08 14.85 -9.86
CA LEU A 63 9.06 16.01 -8.96
C LEU A 63 7.86 16.93 -9.22
N GLU A 64 7.42 17.06 -10.47
CA GLU A 64 6.22 17.82 -10.81
C GLU A 64 4.94 17.24 -10.18
N LEU A 65 4.83 15.91 -10.12
CA LEU A 65 3.70 15.27 -9.45
C LEU A 65 3.79 15.43 -7.92
N VAL A 66 5.01 15.44 -7.37
CA VAL A 66 5.25 15.77 -5.95
C VAL A 66 4.81 17.19 -5.63
N ASP A 67 5.18 18.16 -6.48
CA ASP A 67 4.78 19.55 -6.37
C ASP A 67 3.25 19.69 -6.43
N ARG A 68 2.61 19.01 -7.39
CA ARG A 68 1.15 18.99 -7.56
C ARG A 68 0.41 18.54 -6.31
N VAL A 69 0.95 17.56 -5.57
CA VAL A 69 0.31 17.01 -4.37
C VAL A 69 0.80 17.64 -3.07
N GLY A 70 1.70 18.62 -3.15
CA GLY A 70 2.26 19.29 -1.97
C GLY A 70 3.20 18.41 -1.14
N GLY A 71 3.80 17.37 -1.75
CA GLY A 71 4.79 16.52 -1.11
C GLY A 71 4.20 15.47 -0.17
N TRP A 72 4.96 15.11 0.86
CA TRP A 72 4.62 14.03 1.78
C TRP A 72 3.93 14.53 3.04
N ASP A 73 2.80 13.91 3.36
CA ASP A 73 2.05 14.22 4.58
C ASP A 73 2.69 13.53 5.79
N CYS A 74 2.67 14.22 6.92
CA CYS A 74 3.29 13.80 8.18
C CYS A 74 2.28 13.66 9.32
N ASP A 75 0.99 13.71 9.01
CA ASP A 75 -0.08 13.54 9.99
C ASP A 75 -0.31 12.06 10.34
N SER A 76 -1.26 11.83 11.24
CA SER A 76 -1.62 10.51 11.72
C SER A 76 -2.36 9.64 10.70
N GLU A 77 -2.86 10.21 9.60
CA GLU A 77 -3.52 9.45 8.54
C GLU A 77 -2.47 8.87 7.57
N ALA A 78 -1.34 9.56 7.37
CA ALA A 78 -0.24 9.16 6.47
C ALA A 78 0.77 8.18 7.09
N ILE A 79 0.31 7.19 7.89
CA ILE A 79 1.19 6.17 8.48
C ILE A 79 1.79 5.28 7.39
N GLY A 80 0.96 4.81 6.46
CA GLY A 80 1.33 4.10 5.24
C GLY A 80 1.75 5.08 4.15
N GLU A 81 2.87 5.77 4.35
CA GLU A 81 3.30 6.90 3.50
C GLU A 81 3.31 6.58 2.00
N ASP A 82 3.69 5.38 1.61
CA ASP A 82 3.71 4.89 0.23
C ASP A 82 2.32 4.81 -0.40
N LEU A 83 1.36 4.17 0.29
CA LEU A 83 -0.04 4.12 -0.14
C LEU A 83 -0.66 5.52 -0.11
N HIS A 84 -0.38 6.30 0.93
CA HIS A 84 -0.89 7.64 1.08
C HIS A 84 -0.45 8.53 -0.08
N MET A 85 0.85 8.56 -0.40
CA MET A 85 1.40 9.31 -1.53
C MET A 85 0.79 8.86 -2.86
N TYR A 86 0.57 7.55 -3.05
CA TYR A 86 -0.16 7.04 -4.20
C TYR A 86 -1.58 7.60 -4.29
N LEU A 87 -2.35 7.59 -3.20
CA LEU A 87 -3.71 8.12 -3.16
C LEU A 87 -3.75 9.63 -3.47
N LYS A 88 -2.80 10.40 -2.91
CA LYS A 88 -2.64 11.82 -3.23
C LYS A 88 -2.48 12.03 -4.74
N CYS A 89 -1.54 11.30 -5.35
CA CYS A 89 -1.27 11.38 -6.78
C CYS A 89 -2.49 10.92 -7.61
N PHE A 90 -3.15 9.85 -7.18
CA PHE A 90 -4.32 9.28 -7.85
C PHE A 90 -5.47 10.27 -7.93
N PHE A 91 -5.86 10.87 -6.80
CA PHE A 91 -6.97 11.83 -6.77
C PHE A 91 -6.61 13.22 -7.30
N ALA A 92 -5.34 13.64 -7.21
CA ALA A 92 -4.87 14.87 -7.84
C ALA A 92 -5.01 14.85 -9.37
N LEU A 93 -5.01 13.64 -9.97
CA LEU A 93 -5.23 13.39 -11.39
C LEU A 93 -6.64 12.84 -11.69
N ASN A 94 -7.61 13.02 -10.80
CA ASN A 94 -9.00 12.55 -10.96
C ASN A 94 -9.11 11.04 -11.27
N GLY A 95 -8.23 10.21 -10.70
CA GLY A 95 -8.18 8.78 -10.95
C GLY A 95 -7.38 8.35 -12.19
N ASN A 96 -6.83 9.30 -12.95
CA ASN A 96 -6.07 9.04 -14.18
C ASN A 96 -4.55 8.86 -13.95
N LEU A 97 -4.13 8.55 -12.72
CA LEU A 97 -2.72 8.28 -12.43
C LEU A 97 -2.25 7.07 -13.24
N THR A 98 -1.14 7.24 -13.97
CA THR A 98 -0.48 6.14 -14.65
C THR A 98 0.49 5.49 -13.69
N VAL A 99 0.47 4.16 -13.59
CA VAL A 99 1.48 3.41 -12.85
C VAL A 99 2.24 2.50 -13.81
N ARG A 100 3.55 2.44 -13.67
CA ARG A 100 4.38 1.51 -14.43
C ARG A 100 5.24 0.67 -13.52
N THR A 101 5.19 -0.64 -13.73
CA THR A 101 6.01 -1.59 -12.99
C THR A 101 7.44 -1.56 -13.52
N VAL A 102 8.38 -1.25 -12.63
CA VAL A 102 9.80 -1.47 -12.84
C VAL A 102 10.11 -2.93 -12.55
N LEU A 103 10.45 -3.70 -13.58
CA LEU A 103 10.77 -5.14 -13.50
C LEU A 103 12.15 -5.40 -12.86
N SER A 104 12.44 -4.74 -11.75
CA SER A 104 13.66 -4.88 -10.97
C SER A 104 13.28 -5.08 -9.50
N PRO A 105 13.15 -6.34 -9.04
CA PRO A 105 12.76 -6.64 -7.68
C PRO A 105 13.71 -6.04 -6.63
N VAL A 106 13.16 -5.22 -5.75
CA VAL A 106 13.93 -4.48 -4.75
C VAL A 106 14.22 -5.38 -3.56
N SER A 107 15.51 -5.51 -3.24
CA SER A 107 16.01 -6.33 -2.13
C SER A 107 15.57 -5.77 -0.79
N GLN A 108 14.91 -6.59 0.01
CA GLN A 108 14.48 -6.28 1.35
C GLN A 108 15.05 -7.26 2.38
N THR A 109 15.05 -6.80 3.63
CA THR A 109 15.43 -7.56 4.80
C THR A 109 14.15 -8.02 5.52
N ASN A 110 14.06 -9.31 5.83
CA ASN A 110 13.03 -9.86 6.69
C ASN A 110 13.07 -9.18 8.06
N VAL A 111 11.90 -8.98 8.67
CA VAL A 111 11.86 -8.35 9.98
C VAL A 111 12.44 -9.26 11.04
N THR A 112 13.33 -8.69 11.86
CA THR A 112 14.00 -9.41 12.93
C THR A 112 14.14 -8.53 14.17
N GLY A 113 13.95 -9.13 15.34
CA GLY A 113 14.33 -8.60 16.64
C GLY A 113 15.74 -9.04 17.07
N GLY A 114 16.56 -9.54 16.13
CA GLY A 114 17.87 -10.11 16.39
C GLY A 114 17.79 -11.43 17.14
N GLY A 115 16.79 -12.27 16.82
CA GLY A 115 16.51 -13.54 17.51
C GLY A 115 17.44 -14.69 17.14
N ARG A 116 18.18 -14.60 16.03
CA ARG A 116 19.07 -15.66 15.53
C ARG A 116 20.01 -16.17 16.64
N GLY A 117 20.03 -17.50 16.83
CA GLY A 117 20.93 -18.16 17.79
C GLY A 117 20.51 -18.05 19.26
N LYS A 118 19.37 -17.41 19.58
CA LYS A 118 18.90 -17.20 20.97
C LYS A 118 17.78 -18.17 21.41
N GLY A 119 17.56 -19.25 20.66
CA GLY A 119 16.50 -20.23 20.98
C GLY A 119 15.09 -19.63 21.00
N VAL A 120 14.23 -20.14 21.89
CA VAL A 120 12.83 -19.71 22.03
C VAL A 120 12.69 -18.21 22.32
N PRO A 121 13.45 -17.59 23.24
CA PRO A 121 13.43 -16.13 23.44
C PRO A 121 13.69 -15.32 22.16
N GLY A 122 14.58 -15.81 21.30
CA GLY A 122 14.87 -15.21 20.01
C GLY A 122 13.69 -15.27 19.04
N ILE A 123 13.04 -16.43 18.93
CA ILE A 123 11.84 -16.61 18.11
C ILE A 123 10.73 -15.65 18.55
N VAL A 124 10.48 -15.54 19.86
CA VAL A 124 9.48 -14.61 20.41
C VAL A 124 9.82 -13.16 20.07
N ALA A 125 11.10 -12.77 20.12
CA ALA A 125 11.54 -11.43 19.75
C ALA A 125 11.27 -11.13 18.27
N ASP A 126 11.59 -12.05 17.36
CA ASP A 126 11.33 -11.88 15.91
C ASP A 126 9.83 -11.83 15.61
N VAL A 127 9.02 -12.72 16.21
CA VAL A 127 7.55 -12.71 16.06
C VAL A 127 6.96 -11.40 16.57
N ARG A 128 7.41 -10.91 17.73
CA ARG A 128 6.95 -9.63 18.28
C ARG A 128 7.34 -8.45 17.38
N ALA A 129 8.54 -8.46 16.80
CA ALA A 129 8.97 -7.44 15.86
C ALA A 129 8.10 -7.44 14.60
N ARG A 130 7.83 -8.62 14.03
CA ARG A 130 6.96 -8.76 12.86
C ARG A 130 5.51 -8.38 13.15
N TYR A 131 4.99 -8.72 14.33
CA TYR A 131 3.66 -8.32 14.77
C TYR A 131 3.53 -6.80 14.88
N LYS A 132 4.51 -6.13 15.48
CA LYS A 132 4.55 -4.66 15.51
C LYS A 132 4.57 -4.04 14.12
N GLN A 133 5.32 -4.61 13.18
CA GLN A 133 5.27 -4.16 11.79
C GLN A 133 3.90 -4.38 11.16
N ALA A 134 3.29 -5.54 11.37
CA ALA A 134 1.97 -5.84 10.84
C ALA A 134 0.91 -4.85 11.34
N LEU A 135 0.95 -4.53 12.65
CA LEU A 135 0.08 -3.55 13.26
C LEU A 135 0.27 -2.15 12.63
N ARG A 136 1.50 -1.76 12.28
CA ARG A 136 1.74 -0.51 11.55
C ARG A 136 1.08 -0.47 10.18
N HIS A 137 1.14 -1.57 9.43
CA HIS A 137 0.45 -1.66 8.15
C HIS A 137 -1.06 -1.52 8.32
N MET A 138 -1.62 -2.09 9.39
CA MET A 138 -3.06 -2.03 9.66
C MET A 138 -3.52 -0.66 10.18
N TRP A 139 -2.68 0.10 10.90
CA TRP A 139 -2.98 1.51 11.21
C TRP A 139 -3.07 2.37 9.95
N GLY A 140 -2.45 1.96 8.84
CA GLY A 140 -2.64 2.57 7.52
C GLY A 140 -4.07 2.48 6.98
N ALA A 141 -4.98 1.72 7.61
CA ALA A 141 -6.39 1.66 7.19
C ALA A 141 -7.10 3.02 7.12
N LEU A 142 -6.56 4.03 7.83
CA LEU A 142 -6.99 5.43 7.75
C LEU A 142 -6.93 6.01 6.32
N ASP A 143 -6.06 5.47 5.46
CA ASP A 143 -6.01 5.81 4.03
C ASP A 143 -7.34 5.55 3.30
N THR A 144 -8.16 4.60 3.79
CA THR A 144 -9.51 4.42 3.26
C THR A 144 -10.39 5.64 3.53
N GLY A 145 -10.32 6.19 4.75
CA GLY A 145 -11.05 7.41 5.12
C GLY A 145 -10.58 8.62 4.34
N TYR A 146 -9.26 8.73 4.10
CA TYR A 146 -8.68 9.71 3.19
C TYR A 146 -9.26 9.57 1.77
N ALA A 147 -9.23 8.36 1.19
CA ALA A 147 -9.75 8.10 -0.14
C ALA A 147 -11.25 8.45 -0.26
N LEU A 148 -12.05 8.13 0.76
CA LEU A 148 -13.48 8.50 0.79
C LEU A 148 -13.68 10.01 0.71
N ARG A 149 -12.94 10.80 1.50
CA ARG A 149 -12.99 12.27 1.44
C ARG A 149 -12.59 12.77 0.05
N LYS A 150 -11.53 12.21 -0.55
CA LYS A 150 -11.07 12.59 -1.88
C LYS A 150 -12.06 12.27 -3.00
N VAL A 151 -12.80 11.16 -2.91
CA VAL A 151 -13.90 10.90 -3.86
C VAL A 151 -14.98 11.96 -3.77
N VAL A 152 -15.35 12.39 -2.57
CA VAL A 152 -16.35 13.47 -2.40
C VAL A 152 -15.84 14.77 -3.01
N GLU A 153 -14.58 15.12 -2.81
CA GLU A 153 -13.93 16.29 -3.44
C GLU A 153 -13.98 16.18 -4.97
N VAL A 154 -13.50 15.07 -5.54
CA VAL A 154 -13.53 14.83 -6.99
C VAL A 154 -14.96 14.90 -7.54
N TRP A 155 -15.95 14.36 -6.83
CA TRP A 155 -17.35 14.43 -7.25
C TRP A 155 -17.89 15.86 -7.24
N ARG A 156 -17.56 16.67 -6.22
CA ARG A 156 -17.94 18.09 -6.14
C ARG A 156 -17.30 18.89 -7.26
N GLU A 157 -16.02 18.65 -7.53
CA GLU A 157 -15.22 19.37 -8.51
C GLU A 157 -15.31 18.81 -9.94
N ARG A 158 -16.11 17.76 -10.20
CA ARG A 158 -16.15 17.04 -11.49
C ARG A 158 -16.36 17.89 -12.76
N LYS A 159 -16.85 19.12 -12.61
CA LYS A 159 -17.06 20.08 -13.71
C LYS A 159 -15.89 21.05 -13.91
N HIS A 160 -14.94 21.10 -12.97
CA HIS A 160 -13.77 21.98 -12.98
C HIS A 160 -12.51 21.14 -13.15
N THR A 161 -12.07 20.97 -14.39
CA THR A 161 -10.87 20.18 -14.73
C THR A 161 -9.60 21.00 -14.78
N SER A 162 -9.71 22.32 -14.92
CA SER A 162 -8.56 23.23 -14.76
C SER A 162 -8.14 23.28 -13.30
N ARG A 163 -6.89 22.94 -13.00
CA ARG A 163 -6.32 23.04 -11.65
C ARG A 163 -5.01 23.80 -11.68
N ALA A 164 -4.85 24.66 -10.68
CA ALA A 164 -3.65 25.42 -10.42
C ALA A 164 -2.93 24.85 -9.18
N PHE A 165 -1.61 24.76 -9.21
CA PHE A 165 -0.81 24.41 -8.03
C PHE A 165 0.47 25.24 -7.97
N ARG A 166 0.99 25.45 -6.76
CA ARG A 166 2.23 26.17 -6.51
C ARG A 166 3.36 25.18 -6.23
N PRO A 167 4.47 25.19 -6.99
CA PRO A 167 5.60 24.28 -6.76
C PRO A 167 6.23 24.44 -5.37
N LEU A 168 6.59 23.34 -4.71
CA LEU A 168 7.08 23.35 -3.32
C LEU A 168 8.39 24.12 -3.15
N HIS A 169 9.21 24.13 -4.17
CA HIS A 169 10.49 24.85 -4.17
C HIS A 169 10.32 26.38 -4.20
N THR A 170 9.14 26.87 -4.59
CA THR A 170 8.80 28.31 -4.56
C THR A 170 8.05 28.71 -3.29
N SER A 171 7.40 27.77 -2.60
CA SER A 171 6.57 28.03 -1.41
C SER A 171 7.28 27.84 -0.06
N MET A 172 8.62 27.79 -0.02
CA MET A 172 9.37 27.50 1.22
C MET A 172 9.13 28.49 2.39
N ASN A 173 8.61 29.69 2.12
CA ASN A 173 8.34 30.73 3.13
C ASN A 173 6.85 31.09 3.29
N ASP A 174 5.94 30.37 2.64
CA ASP A 174 4.50 30.70 2.62
C ASP A 174 3.71 29.59 3.36
N GLU A 175 2.99 29.96 4.42
CA GLU A 175 2.19 29.02 5.24
C GLU A 175 0.80 28.73 4.63
N SER A 176 0.46 29.38 3.50
CA SER A 176 -0.80 29.16 2.80
C SER A 176 -0.86 27.78 2.12
N ASP A 177 -2.02 27.13 2.17
CA ASP A 177 -2.25 25.79 1.59
C ASP A 177 -1.78 25.74 0.12
N ASN A 178 -0.99 24.72 -0.26
CA ASN A 178 -0.37 24.60 -1.60
C ASN A 178 -1.38 24.34 -2.74
N TYR A 179 -2.66 24.17 -2.41
CA TYR A 179 -3.76 24.05 -3.36
C TYR A 179 -4.47 25.40 -3.44
N VAL A 180 -4.49 26.01 -4.62
CA VAL A 180 -5.24 27.24 -4.89
C VAL A 180 -6.55 26.82 -5.56
N PRO A 181 -7.70 26.86 -4.85
CA PRO A 181 -8.99 26.61 -5.48
C PRO A 181 -9.23 27.66 -6.57
N GLN A 182 -9.80 27.26 -7.71
CA GLN A 182 -10.08 28.17 -8.83
C GLN A 182 -10.91 29.39 -8.40
N SER A 183 -11.75 29.28 -7.35
CA SER A 183 -12.51 30.42 -6.79
C SER A 183 -11.64 31.57 -6.27
N GLN A 184 -10.39 31.33 -5.88
CA GLN A 184 -9.43 32.40 -5.53
C GLN A 184 -8.78 33.05 -6.76
N ILE A 185 -8.72 32.34 -7.89
CA ILE A 185 -8.21 32.85 -9.17
C ILE A 185 -9.31 33.66 -9.87
N ASP A 186 -10.54 33.15 -9.87
CA ASP A 186 -11.72 33.79 -10.48
C ASP A 186 -12.16 35.08 -9.75
N GLY A 187 -11.72 35.29 -8.50
CA GLY A 187 -11.98 36.52 -7.75
C GLY A 187 -11.19 37.75 -8.23
N VAL A 188 -10.22 37.57 -9.12
CA VAL A 188 -9.34 38.64 -9.59
C VAL A 188 -9.63 39.06 -11.04
N ASP A 189 -10.05 38.14 -11.92
CA ASP A 189 -10.66 38.48 -13.22
C ASP A 189 -11.12 37.18 -13.93
N ALA A 190 -12.41 37.03 -14.23
CA ALA A 190 -12.94 35.80 -14.84
C ALA A 190 -12.52 35.59 -16.32
N GLU A 191 -11.89 36.59 -16.94
CA GLU A 191 -11.40 36.56 -18.33
C GLU A 191 -9.85 36.55 -18.43
N ALA A 192 -9.13 36.62 -17.31
CA ALA A 192 -7.67 36.58 -17.33
C ALA A 192 -7.17 35.15 -17.58
N VAL A 193 -6.56 34.92 -18.75
CA VAL A 193 -5.76 33.71 -19.00
C VAL A 193 -4.64 33.68 -17.93
N PRO A 194 -4.56 32.67 -17.06
CA PRO A 194 -3.49 32.59 -16.07
C PRO A 194 -2.16 32.56 -16.81
N GLU A 195 -1.25 33.48 -16.52
CA GLU A 195 0.09 33.47 -17.11
C GLU A 195 0.81 32.18 -16.70
N SER A 196 0.74 31.14 -17.52
CA SER A 196 1.55 29.93 -17.40
C SER A 196 2.92 30.19 -18.06
N GLY A 197 3.70 31.09 -17.45
CA GLY A 197 5.04 31.48 -17.90
C GLY A 197 6.15 30.91 -17.01
N ILE A 198 7.39 30.89 -17.51
CA ILE A 198 8.60 30.47 -16.76
C ILE A 198 8.79 31.24 -15.44
N PHE A 199 8.16 32.42 -15.31
CA PHE A 199 8.21 33.30 -14.13
C PHE A 199 6.95 33.27 -13.27
N SER A 200 5.98 32.41 -13.58
CA SER A 200 4.77 32.27 -12.78
C SER A 200 5.01 31.33 -11.61
N ASP A 201 4.66 31.78 -10.41
CA ASP A 201 4.66 30.96 -9.20
C ASP A 201 3.55 29.90 -9.22
N VAL A 202 2.66 29.91 -10.22
CA VAL A 202 1.48 29.04 -10.30
C VAL A 202 1.48 28.27 -11.63
N VAL A 203 1.44 26.95 -11.53
CA VAL A 203 1.32 26.05 -12.68
C VAL A 203 -0.16 25.70 -12.86
N THR A 204 -0.72 26.04 -14.03
CA THR A 204 -2.08 25.67 -14.44
C THR A 204 -2.05 24.51 -15.42
N ASP A 205 -2.87 23.50 -15.16
CA ASP A 205 -2.97 22.30 -15.99
C ASP A 205 -4.43 21.88 -16.15
N THR A 206 -4.78 21.35 -17.32
CA THR A 206 -6.13 20.85 -17.62
C THR A 206 -6.16 19.34 -17.44
N LEU A 207 -6.88 18.90 -16.41
CA LEU A 207 -7.01 17.48 -16.11
C LEU A 207 -8.03 16.77 -17.00
N LYS A 208 -7.85 15.46 -17.12
CA LYS A 208 -8.90 14.57 -17.62
C LYS A 208 -10.08 14.54 -16.65
N GLU A 209 -11.25 14.21 -17.19
CA GLU A 209 -12.45 13.95 -16.39
C GLU A 209 -12.23 12.77 -15.42
N PRO A 210 -13.01 12.67 -14.33
CA PRO A 210 -12.86 11.59 -13.37
C PRO A 210 -13.04 10.20 -13.98
N ASP A 211 -12.04 9.33 -13.76
CA ASP A 211 -12.09 7.92 -14.14
C ASP A 211 -12.77 7.10 -13.03
N TRP A 212 -14.10 6.97 -13.13
CA TRP A 212 -14.91 6.27 -12.14
C TRP A 212 -14.65 4.77 -12.06
N GLU A 213 -14.22 4.15 -13.16
CA GLU A 213 -13.88 2.72 -13.18
C GLU A 213 -12.64 2.47 -12.33
N ARG A 214 -11.56 3.25 -12.56
CA ARG A 214 -10.34 3.16 -11.75
C ARG A 214 -10.59 3.51 -10.30
N ILE A 215 -11.43 4.50 -10.02
CA ILE A 215 -11.84 4.82 -8.65
C ILE A 215 -12.53 3.61 -8.02
N ALA A 216 -13.49 2.97 -8.69
CA ALA A 216 -14.15 1.77 -8.17
C ALA A 216 -13.16 0.61 -7.91
N ILE A 217 -12.23 0.37 -8.83
CA ILE A 217 -11.17 -0.64 -8.69
C ILE A 217 -10.27 -0.30 -7.49
N LEU A 218 -9.92 0.97 -7.29
CA LEU A 218 -9.14 1.41 -6.12
C LEU A 218 -9.87 1.09 -4.81
N PHE A 219 -11.17 1.39 -4.70
CA PHE A 219 -11.93 1.06 -3.50
C PHE A 219 -12.04 -0.44 -3.27
N HIS A 220 -12.13 -1.24 -4.33
CA HIS A 220 -12.06 -2.69 -4.23
C HIS A 220 -10.72 -3.14 -3.63
N ARG A 221 -9.59 -2.59 -4.09
CA ARG A 221 -8.25 -2.89 -3.54
C ARG A 221 -8.09 -2.44 -2.08
N LEU A 222 -8.60 -1.25 -1.73
CA LEU A 222 -8.60 -0.77 -0.35
C LEU A 222 -9.46 -1.67 0.56
N PHE A 223 -10.58 -2.18 0.03
CA PHE A 223 -11.41 -3.17 0.74
C PHE A 223 -10.65 -4.46 1.01
N GLU A 224 -10.00 -5.02 -0.01
CA GLU A 224 -9.16 -6.22 0.10
C GLU A 224 -8.05 -6.05 1.13
N ALA A 225 -7.39 -4.88 1.15
CA ALA A 225 -6.25 -4.62 2.04
C ALA A 225 -6.67 -4.37 3.50
N HIS A 226 -7.70 -3.56 3.74
CA HIS A 226 -8.00 -3.02 5.08
C HIS A 226 -9.16 -3.70 5.80
N PHE A 227 -10.07 -4.38 5.08
CA PHE A 227 -11.31 -4.92 5.66
C PHE A 227 -11.37 -6.44 5.56
N LEU A 228 -11.03 -6.98 4.39
CA LEU A 228 -11.17 -8.41 4.09
C LEU A 228 -10.47 -9.32 5.12
N PRO A 229 -9.26 -9.03 5.65
CA PRO A 229 -8.59 -9.94 6.58
C PRO A 229 -9.41 -10.24 7.85
N VAL A 230 -10.01 -9.21 8.46
CA VAL A 230 -10.84 -9.36 9.67
C VAL A 230 -12.18 -9.96 9.33
N GLN A 231 -12.84 -9.45 8.29
CA GLN A 231 -14.18 -9.91 7.90
C GLN A 231 -14.18 -11.39 7.51
N MET A 232 -13.16 -11.86 6.79
CA MET A 232 -13.03 -13.29 6.47
C MET A 232 -12.82 -14.14 7.72
N THR A 233 -12.08 -13.63 8.71
CA THR A 233 -11.88 -14.35 9.97
C THR A 233 -13.17 -14.44 10.78
N ILE A 234 -13.92 -13.34 10.88
CA ILE A 234 -15.24 -13.32 11.51
C ILE A 234 -16.18 -14.29 10.80
N LEU A 235 -16.23 -14.27 9.46
CA LEU A 235 -17.06 -15.15 8.66
C LEU A 235 -16.72 -16.63 8.90
N VAL A 236 -15.44 -17.01 8.93
CA VAL A 236 -15.01 -18.38 9.17
C VAL A 236 -15.38 -18.84 10.58
N ILE A 237 -15.17 -18.00 11.61
CA ILE A 237 -15.53 -18.35 12.99
C ILE A 237 -17.05 -18.46 13.13
N ALA A 238 -17.80 -17.47 12.64
CA ALA A 238 -19.26 -17.44 12.73
C ALA A 238 -19.91 -18.61 11.98
N SER A 239 -19.45 -18.92 10.76
CA SER A 239 -19.95 -20.06 10.00
C SER A 239 -19.64 -21.39 10.67
N THR A 240 -18.46 -21.55 11.27
CA THR A 240 -18.09 -22.77 12.02
C THR A 240 -18.97 -22.95 13.25
N LEU A 241 -19.20 -21.88 14.02
CA LEU A 241 -20.07 -21.90 15.19
C LEU A 241 -21.53 -22.19 14.81
N TYR A 242 -22.02 -21.60 13.72
CA TYR A 242 -23.35 -21.85 13.22
C TYR A 242 -23.53 -23.32 12.83
N MET A 243 -22.60 -23.89 12.05
CA MET A 243 -22.67 -25.29 11.64
C MET A 243 -22.64 -26.25 12.84
N TRP A 244 -21.88 -25.90 13.88
CA TRP A 244 -21.87 -26.68 15.12
C TRP A 244 -23.20 -26.57 15.89
N ALA A 245 -23.78 -25.38 15.99
CA ALA A 245 -25.03 -25.16 16.71
C ALA A 245 -26.27 -25.69 15.98
N ALA A 246 -26.24 -25.71 14.65
CA ALA A 246 -27.31 -26.19 13.78
C ALA A 246 -27.21 -27.69 13.46
N ASP A 247 -26.22 -28.40 14.01
CA ASP A 247 -26.02 -29.82 13.75
C ASP A 247 -27.25 -30.65 14.16
N GLY A 248 -27.73 -31.49 13.24
CA GLY A 248 -28.95 -32.29 13.42
C GLY A 248 -30.28 -31.54 13.28
N THR A 249 -30.28 -30.24 12.97
CA THR A 249 -31.52 -29.48 12.67
C THR A 249 -31.86 -29.52 11.18
N GLU A 250 -33.15 -29.46 10.82
CA GLU A 250 -33.56 -29.36 9.42
C GLU A 250 -33.13 -28.00 8.83
N ASP A 251 -32.62 -28.00 7.59
CA ASP A 251 -32.28 -26.78 6.85
C ASP A 251 -33.55 -26.10 6.31
N VAL A 252 -34.33 -25.50 7.23
CA VAL A 252 -35.63 -24.87 6.93
C VAL A 252 -35.52 -23.78 5.86
N HIS A 253 -34.36 -23.11 5.76
CA HIS A 253 -34.15 -21.99 4.84
C HIS A 253 -33.38 -22.37 3.57
N GLY A 254 -32.93 -23.61 3.43
CA GLY A 254 -32.22 -24.08 2.25
C GLY A 254 -30.87 -23.39 2.03
N VAL A 255 -30.15 -23.03 3.10
CA VAL A 255 -28.88 -22.27 3.04
C VAL A 255 -27.64 -23.15 3.18
N ALA A 256 -27.79 -24.46 3.43
CA ALA A 256 -26.66 -25.38 3.64
C ALA A 256 -25.66 -25.42 2.47
N TRP A 257 -26.15 -25.22 1.23
CA TRP A 257 -25.30 -25.21 0.04
C TRP A 257 -24.22 -24.11 0.07
N ILE A 258 -24.49 -22.97 0.72
CA ILE A 258 -23.56 -21.84 0.81
C ILE A 258 -22.28 -22.29 1.55
N TYR A 259 -22.42 -23.04 2.64
CA TYR A 259 -21.28 -23.56 3.41
C TYR A 259 -20.43 -24.53 2.58
N SER A 260 -21.08 -25.34 1.74
CA SER A 260 -20.38 -26.25 0.81
C SER A 260 -19.57 -25.48 -0.23
N VAL A 261 -20.16 -24.47 -0.86
CA VAL A 261 -19.46 -23.60 -1.82
C VAL A 261 -18.30 -22.85 -1.15
N CYS A 262 -18.53 -22.26 0.02
CA CYS A 262 -17.49 -21.58 0.80
C CYS A 262 -16.33 -22.52 1.17
N ASN A 263 -16.61 -23.78 1.50
CA ASN A 263 -15.57 -24.78 1.76
C ASN A 263 -14.73 -25.08 0.52
N ILE A 264 -15.35 -25.21 -0.66
CA ILE A 264 -14.65 -25.42 -1.93
C ILE A 264 -13.76 -24.21 -2.23
N LEU A 265 -14.32 -22.99 -2.20
CA LEU A 265 -13.58 -21.75 -2.48
C LEU A 265 -12.41 -21.55 -1.53
N ARG A 266 -12.59 -21.86 -0.25
CA ARG A 266 -11.51 -21.78 0.76
C ARG A 266 -10.41 -22.78 0.47
N THR A 267 -10.74 -24.02 0.11
CA THR A 267 -9.76 -25.03 -0.29
C THR A 267 -9.00 -24.58 -1.55
N LEU A 268 -9.70 -24.04 -2.55
CA LEU A 268 -9.06 -23.47 -3.74
C LEU A 268 -8.10 -22.33 -3.38
N GLY A 269 -8.50 -21.40 -2.51
CA GLY A 269 -7.63 -20.33 -2.03
C GLY A 269 -6.37 -20.86 -1.33
N PHE A 270 -6.48 -21.91 -0.51
CA PHE A 270 -5.30 -22.56 0.07
C PHE A 270 -4.38 -23.17 -0.99
N MET A 271 -4.95 -23.79 -2.03
CA MET A 271 -4.18 -24.35 -3.14
C MET A 271 -3.51 -23.25 -3.97
N GLU A 272 -4.14 -22.09 -4.16
CA GLU A 272 -3.55 -20.94 -4.83
C GLU A 272 -2.37 -20.37 -4.04
N VAL A 273 -2.46 -20.28 -2.72
CA VAL A 273 -1.31 -19.87 -1.88
C VAL A 273 -0.16 -20.88 -1.97
N ALA A 274 -0.47 -22.18 -2.00
CA ALA A 274 0.55 -23.21 -2.18
C ALA A 274 1.22 -23.12 -3.57
N LEU A 275 0.44 -22.89 -4.62
CA LEU A 275 0.94 -22.65 -5.98
C LEU A 275 1.82 -21.39 -6.02
N TYR A 276 1.39 -20.30 -5.39
CA TYR A 276 2.19 -19.08 -5.28
C TYR A 276 3.53 -19.35 -4.61
N LEU A 277 3.56 -20.05 -3.46
CA LEU A 277 4.81 -20.38 -2.78
C LEU A 277 5.74 -21.22 -3.66
N PHE A 278 5.18 -22.16 -4.42
CA PHE A 278 5.94 -22.96 -5.38
C PHE A 278 6.57 -22.08 -6.48
N LEU A 279 5.80 -21.15 -7.06
CA LEU A 279 6.30 -20.19 -8.05
C LEU A 279 7.33 -19.22 -7.44
N TYR A 280 7.11 -18.79 -6.19
CA TYR A 280 7.98 -17.90 -5.46
C TYR A 280 9.38 -18.49 -5.27
N GLU A 281 9.54 -19.81 -5.09
CA GLU A 281 10.87 -20.43 -5.01
C GLU A 281 11.71 -20.18 -6.27
N SER A 282 11.09 -20.28 -7.45
CA SER A 282 11.78 -20.01 -8.72
C SER A 282 12.05 -18.53 -8.93
N PHE A 283 11.06 -17.68 -8.65
CA PHE A 283 11.20 -16.22 -8.70
C PHE A 283 12.32 -15.74 -7.79
N HIS A 284 12.37 -16.23 -6.55
CA HIS A 284 13.37 -15.88 -5.56
C HIS A 284 14.78 -16.27 -5.97
N ARG A 285 14.95 -17.50 -6.48
CA ARG A 285 16.24 -17.95 -7.02
C ARG A 285 16.74 -17.05 -8.15
N ILE A 286 15.88 -16.74 -9.13
CA ILE A 286 16.23 -15.87 -10.26
C ILE A 286 16.67 -14.49 -9.76
N CYS A 287 15.93 -13.89 -8.84
CA CYS A 287 16.25 -12.57 -8.30
C CYS A 287 17.60 -12.55 -7.59
N VAL A 288 17.87 -13.53 -6.73
CA VAL A 288 19.13 -13.60 -5.97
C VAL A 288 20.32 -13.84 -6.89
N GLU A 289 20.21 -14.80 -7.81
CA GLU A 289 21.31 -15.14 -8.74
C GLU A 289 21.62 -13.98 -9.68
N THR A 290 20.59 -13.32 -10.21
CA THR A 290 20.76 -12.15 -11.08
C THR A 290 21.41 -11.00 -10.31
N ARG A 291 20.91 -10.70 -9.10
CA ARG A 291 21.46 -9.63 -8.25
C ARG A 291 22.93 -9.88 -7.90
N GLU A 292 23.27 -11.09 -7.46
CA GLU A 292 24.66 -11.44 -7.11
C GLU A 292 25.59 -11.31 -8.33
N LYS A 293 25.15 -11.78 -9.50
CA LYS A 293 25.91 -11.64 -10.74
C LYS A 293 26.12 -10.18 -11.14
N GLU A 294 25.06 -9.37 -11.17
CA GLU A 294 25.13 -7.97 -11.58
C GLU A 294 25.96 -7.13 -10.61
N MET A 295 25.77 -7.33 -9.30
CA MET A 295 26.58 -6.64 -8.28
C MET A 295 28.04 -7.10 -8.31
N GLY A 296 28.29 -8.35 -8.69
CA GLY A 296 29.63 -8.87 -8.98
C GLY A 296 30.30 -8.14 -10.12
N ASN A 297 29.60 -8.04 -11.26
CA ASN A 297 30.09 -7.32 -12.44
C ASN A 297 30.33 -5.83 -12.15
N ALA A 298 29.51 -5.23 -11.29
CA ALA A 298 29.64 -3.82 -10.89
C ALA A 298 30.70 -3.58 -9.80
N GLY A 299 31.31 -4.63 -9.23
CA GLY A 299 32.27 -4.50 -8.13
C GLY A 299 31.64 -4.10 -6.78
N LEU A 300 30.33 -4.31 -6.61
CA LEU A 300 29.55 -3.88 -5.45
C LEU A 300 29.21 -5.01 -4.46
N LEU A 301 29.80 -6.20 -4.61
CA LEU A 301 29.51 -7.36 -3.75
C LEU A 301 29.92 -7.19 -2.28
N LYS A 302 30.90 -6.32 -2.00
CA LYS A 302 31.49 -6.21 -0.66
C LYS A 302 30.42 -5.76 0.34
N GLY A 303 30.11 -6.61 1.31
CA GLY A 303 29.14 -6.33 2.37
C GLY A 303 27.68 -6.62 1.99
N MET A 304 27.42 -7.15 0.79
CA MET A 304 26.08 -7.64 0.44
C MET A 304 25.80 -9.01 1.06
N HIS A 305 24.56 -9.24 1.46
CA HIS A 305 24.09 -10.51 1.99
C HIS A 305 23.03 -11.11 1.07
N PHE A 306 23.19 -12.41 0.76
CA PHE A 306 22.29 -13.16 -0.10
C PHE A 306 21.80 -14.41 0.64
N SER A 307 20.51 -14.42 0.95
CA SER A 307 19.84 -15.53 1.59
C SER A 307 19.25 -16.44 0.53
N ARG A 308 19.81 -17.64 0.34
CA ARG A 308 19.32 -18.60 -0.66
C ARG A 308 18.26 -19.53 -0.10
N ARG A 309 17.30 -19.89 -0.94
CA ARG A 309 16.19 -20.79 -0.62
C ARG A 309 16.42 -22.18 -1.23
N LYS A 310 16.07 -23.24 -0.50
CA LYS A 310 16.13 -24.64 -0.97
C LYS A 310 14.87 -25.36 -0.52
N ALA A 311 14.24 -26.12 -1.43
CA ALA A 311 12.99 -26.83 -1.15
C ALA A 311 13.08 -27.73 0.10
N LYS A 312 14.22 -28.43 0.29
CA LYS A 312 14.44 -29.32 1.44
C LYS A 312 14.44 -28.62 2.80
N THR A 313 14.83 -27.35 2.87
CA THR A 313 14.87 -26.59 4.13
C THR A 313 13.62 -25.75 4.34
N ASN A 314 12.96 -25.39 3.24
CA ASN A 314 11.84 -24.45 3.24
C ASN A 314 10.47 -25.13 3.30
N PHE A 315 10.37 -26.46 3.32
CA PHE A 315 9.07 -27.14 3.44
C PHE A 315 8.28 -26.69 4.67
N ILE A 316 8.97 -26.30 5.75
CA ILE A 316 8.36 -25.75 6.97
C ILE A 316 7.57 -24.47 6.65
N ASP A 317 8.02 -23.67 5.68
CA ASP A 317 7.32 -22.44 5.26
C ASP A 317 5.90 -22.75 4.77
N TYR A 318 5.70 -23.85 4.04
CA TYR A 318 4.39 -24.28 3.55
C TYR A 318 3.44 -24.68 4.69
N VAL A 319 3.98 -25.32 5.74
CA VAL A 319 3.21 -25.72 6.93
C VAL A 319 2.78 -24.51 7.76
N MET A 320 3.58 -23.42 7.75
CA MET A 320 3.29 -22.21 8.53
C MET A 320 2.23 -21.30 7.90
N VAL A 321 1.91 -21.47 6.61
CA VAL A 321 0.94 -20.61 5.88
C VAL A 321 -0.38 -20.39 6.62
N PRO A 322 -1.07 -21.43 7.13
CA PRO A 322 -2.38 -21.24 7.77
C PRO A 322 -2.32 -20.43 9.06
N LEU A 323 -1.15 -20.37 9.72
CA LEU A 323 -0.95 -19.64 10.97
C LEU A 323 -0.61 -18.17 10.73
N VAL A 324 0.03 -17.86 9.60
CA VAL A 324 0.56 -16.53 9.32
C VAL A 324 -0.55 -15.50 9.08
N ALA A 325 -1.57 -15.83 8.30
CA ALA A 325 -2.65 -14.90 8.00
C ALA A 325 -3.45 -14.45 9.25
N PRO A 326 -3.84 -15.35 10.17
CA PRO A 326 -4.44 -14.92 11.44
C PRO A 326 -3.50 -14.08 12.31
N ILE A 327 -2.25 -14.55 12.52
CA ILE A 327 -1.31 -13.94 13.49
C ILE A 327 -0.83 -12.56 13.04
N PHE A 328 -0.54 -12.38 11.75
CA PHE A 328 0.03 -11.15 11.21
C PHE A 328 -0.92 -10.37 10.28
N GLY A 329 -2.11 -10.89 9.98
CA GLY A 329 -3.13 -10.19 9.21
C GLY A 329 -4.34 -9.84 10.08
N SER A 330 -5.16 -10.85 10.40
CA SER A 330 -6.47 -10.64 11.02
C SER A 330 -6.41 -10.06 12.42
N ILE A 331 -5.58 -10.62 13.31
CA ILE A 331 -5.45 -10.16 14.70
C ILE A 331 -4.96 -8.70 14.77
N PRO A 332 -3.83 -8.30 14.13
CA PRO A 332 -3.40 -6.91 14.17
C PRO A 332 -4.39 -5.97 13.47
N CYS A 333 -5.09 -6.43 12.43
CA CYS A 333 -6.14 -5.63 11.79
C CYS A 333 -7.32 -5.38 12.73
N ALA A 334 -7.81 -6.41 13.43
CA ALA A 334 -8.86 -6.26 14.43
C ALA A 334 -8.40 -5.34 15.59
N GLN A 335 -7.15 -5.49 16.04
CA GLN A 335 -6.58 -4.61 17.05
C GLN A 335 -6.55 -3.15 16.57
N ALA A 336 -6.09 -2.88 15.35
CA ALA A 336 -6.06 -1.53 14.79
C ALA A 336 -7.47 -0.92 14.72
N GLN A 337 -8.44 -1.65 14.17
CA GLN A 337 -9.83 -1.21 14.06
C GLN A 337 -10.44 -0.89 15.43
N LEU A 338 -10.18 -1.72 16.45
CA LEU A 338 -10.61 -1.46 17.82
C LEU A 338 -9.96 -0.20 18.38
N CYS A 339 -8.65 -0.02 18.21
CA CYS A 339 -7.95 1.17 18.70
C CYS A 339 -8.49 2.48 18.11
N HIS A 340 -8.96 2.46 16.85
CA HIS A 340 -9.53 3.63 16.19
C HIS A 340 -10.86 4.13 16.79
N PHE A 341 -11.53 3.36 17.64
CA PHE A 341 -12.65 3.89 18.43
C PHE A 341 -12.23 4.92 19.49
N TRP A 342 -10.97 4.88 19.94
CA TRP A 342 -10.47 5.76 21.00
C TRP A 342 -9.49 6.83 20.51
N THR A 343 -8.66 6.53 19.50
CA THR A 343 -7.68 7.50 19.01
C THR A 343 -7.26 7.25 17.56
N LEU A 344 -6.96 8.36 16.87
CA LEU A 344 -6.27 8.36 15.57
C LEU A 344 -4.77 8.60 15.74
N ASP A 345 -4.32 9.09 16.90
CA ASP A 345 -2.92 9.33 17.23
C ASP A 345 -2.22 8.04 17.64
N LEU A 346 -2.28 7.03 16.79
CA LEU A 346 -1.54 5.78 16.92
C LEU A 346 -0.10 6.02 16.45
N VAL A 347 0.56 6.96 17.15
CA VAL A 347 1.90 7.43 16.85
C VAL A 347 2.91 6.33 17.15
N TYR A 348 3.86 6.18 16.22
CA TYR A 348 5.08 5.43 16.46
C TYR A 348 6.31 6.27 16.14
N THR A 349 7.33 6.16 16.97
CA THR A 349 8.67 6.76 16.78
C THR A 349 9.39 6.04 15.63
N VAL A 350 9.23 6.56 14.41
CA VAL A 350 10.10 6.19 13.28
C VAL A 350 11.45 6.91 13.39
N SER A 351 12.50 6.28 12.90
CA SER A 351 13.82 6.92 12.76
C SER A 351 13.69 8.14 11.84
N LYS A 352 13.68 9.34 12.43
CA LYS A 352 13.97 10.62 11.76
C LYS A 352 13.05 10.97 10.57
N LYS A 353 11.71 10.84 10.70
CA LYS A 353 10.80 11.55 9.79
C LYS A 353 10.83 13.05 10.13
N VAL A 354 11.10 13.91 9.15
CA VAL A 354 11.01 15.37 9.31
C VAL A 354 9.55 15.72 9.43
N THR A 355 9.13 16.30 10.55
CA THR A 355 7.74 16.71 10.78
C THR A 355 7.49 18.07 10.12
N ARG A 356 6.94 18.09 8.89
CA ARG A 356 6.26 19.29 8.38
C ARG A 356 4.81 19.20 8.84
N ARG A 357 4.39 20.08 9.75
CA ARG A 357 2.97 20.21 10.12
C ARG A 357 2.26 20.92 8.97
N ARG A 358 1.22 20.30 8.41
CA ARG A 358 0.27 21.00 7.54
C ARG A 358 -0.48 22.05 8.37
N ALA A 359 -0.79 23.20 7.76
CA ALA A 359 -1.82 24.07 8.31
C ALA A 359 -3.15 23.31 8.33
N LYS A 360 -3.97 23.51 9.36
CA LYS A 360 -5.27 22.83 9.49
C LYS A 360 -6.12 23.16 8.25
N SER A 361 -6.72 22.16 7.63
CA SER A 361 -7.68 22.38 6.55
C SER A 361 -8.79 23.31 7.04
N ILE A 362 -8.91 24.48 6.40
CA ILE A 362 -9.97 25.43 6.70
C ILE A 362 -11.29 24.78 6.25
N THR A 363 -12.18 24.51 7.19
CA THR A 363 -13.55 24.06 6.88
C THR A 363 -14.26 25.15 6.07
N ALA A 364 -15.07 24.76 5.09
CA ALA A 364 -15.81 25.70 4.23
C ALA A 364 -16.65 26.74 5.01
N ASP A 365 -17.02 26.44 6.26
CA ASP A 365 -17.74 27.36 7.15
C ASP A 365 -16.89 28.55 7.65
N ALA A 366 -15.58 28.53 7.45
CA ALA A 366 -14.67 29.62 7.79
C ALA A 366 -14.37 30.56 6.60
N LEU A 367 -15.06 30.37 5.46
CA LEU A 367 -15.01 31.22 4.27
C LEU A 367 -16.27 32.09 4.07
N VAL A 368 -17.09 32.27 5.13
CA VAL A 368 -18.29 33.12 5.10
C VAL A 368 -18.06 34.41 5.88
#